data_AF-A0A2N1MBF5-F1
#
_entry.id   AF-A0A2N1MBF5-F1
#
_cell.length_a   1.000
_cell.length_b   1.000
_cell.length_c   1.000
_cell.angle_alpha   90.00
_cell.angle_beta   90.00
_cell.angle_gamma   90.00
#
_symmetry.space_group_name_H-M   'P 1'
#
loop_
_entity.id
_entity.type
_entity.pdbx_description
1 polymer ?
#
loop_
_entity_poly.entity_id
_entity_poly.type
_entity_poly.pdbx_seq_one_letter_code
_entity_poly.pdbx_strand_id
1 'polypeptide(L)'
;MDEISIILNHKTLDSTTSERLLYRIYFYNALLLGIWGKEHSVLLLEDFKKREDGGFTVYIYRSKTNQRGAFGSRGKADKILIPYNEEIIQHYDKYISLRPKDADPEFYLQEMGEEDGEKDQLRMMENLAEKITGNDNKEVERR
;
A
#
# COMPACT_ATOMS: atom_id res chain seq x y z
N MET A 1 8.54 -15.27 27.93
CA MET A 1 8.10 -14.37 26.84
C MET A 1 7.48 -15.25 25.77
N ASP A 2 6.35 -14.82 25.22
CA ASP A 2 5.74 -15.44 24.05
C ASP A 2 6.67 -15.28 22.83
N GLU A 3 6.83 -16.33 22.01
CA GLU A 3 7.72 -16.35 20.84
C GLU A 3 7.33 -15.27 19.82
N ILE A 4 6.04 -15.00 19.67
CA ILE A 4 5.52 -13.93 18.82
C ILE A 4 6.02 -12.57 19.29
N SER A 5 6.07 -12.35 20.61
CA SER A 5 6.60 -11.10 21.17
C SER A 5 8.09 -10.94 20.89
N ILE A 6 8.86 -12.03 20.87
CA ILE A 6 10.30 -11.98 20.53
C ILE A 6 10.49 -11.57 19.07
N ILE A 7 9.68 -12.11 18.16
CA ILE A 7 9.73 -11.78 16.74
C ILE A 7 9.33 -10.31 16.51
N LEU A 8 8.22 -9.86 17.09
CA LEU A 8 7.73 -8.49 16.90
C LEU A 8 8.66 -7.42 17.48
N ASN A 9 9.43 -7.76 18.52
CA ASN A 9 10.43 -6.86 19.11
C ASN A 9 11.80 -6.94 18.41
N HIS A 10 11.93 -7.72 17.33
CA HIS A 10 13.17 -7.78 16.57
C HIS A 10 13.45 -6.44 15.87
N LYS A 11 14.74 -6.05 15.78
CA LYS A 11 15.19 -4.77 15.20
C LYS A 11 14.71 -4.48 13.78
N THR A 12 14.33 -5.50 13.02
CA THR A 12 13.83 -5.35 11.64
C THR A 12 12.33 -5.03 11.58
N LEU A 13 11.61 -5.22 12.68
CA LEU A 13 10.16 -5.00 12.80
C LEU A 13 9.82 -3.89 13.81
N ASP A 14 10.81 -3.17 14.33
CA ASP A 14 10.62 -2.17 15.39
C ASP A 14 9.84 -0.90 14.96
N SER A 15 9.39 -0.83 13.70
CA SER A 15 8.51 0.21 13.12
C SER A 15 9.03 1.66 13.23
N THR A 16 10.33 1.82 13.53
CA THR A 16 11.00 3.12 13.70
C THR A 16 11.21 3.83 12.37
N THR A 17 11.50 3.07 11.31
CA THR A 17 11.58 3.56 9.93
C THR A 17 10.38 3.10 9.11
N SER A 18 10.13 3.76 7.98
CA SER A 18 9.08 3.36 7.03
C SER A 18 9.28 1.92 6.54
N GLU A 19 10.52 1.54 6.21
CA GLU A 19 10.90 0.17 5.83
C GLU A 19 10.51 -0.86 6.90
N ARG A 20 10.90 -0.61 8.16
CA ARG A 20 10.64 -1.55 9.26
C ARG A 20 9.17 -1.61 9.61
N LEU A 21 8.44 -0.50 9.44
CA LEU A 21 6.99 -0.47 9.56
C LEU A 21 6.35 -1.32 8.45
N LEU A 22 6.80 -1.18 7.20
CA LEU A 22 6.35 -2.00 6.07
C LEU A 22 6.55 -3.49 6.35
N TYR A 23 7.74 -3.89 6.83
CA TYR A 23 8.00 -5.29 7.21
C TYR A 23 7.11 -5.77 8.35
N ARG A 24 6.85 -4.91 9.35
CA ARG A 24 5.93 -5.24 10.45
C ARG A 24 4.51 -5.48 9.94
N ILE A 25 4.01 -4.61 9.05
CA ILE A 25 2.70 -4.77 8.42
C ILE A 25 2.66 -6.00 7.52
N TYR A 26 3.72 -6.27 6.77
CA TYR A 26 3.85 -7.48 5.96
C TYR A 26 3.67 -8.74 6.82
N PHE A 27 4.37 -8.78 7.96
CA PHE A 27 4.27 -9.89 8.91
C PHE A 27 2.87 -10.01 9.53
N TYR A 28 2.25 -8.89 9.93
CA TYR A 28 0.88 -8.92 10.43
C TYR A 28 -0.13 -9.41 9.41
N ASN A 29 -0.02 -8.98 8.15
CA ASN A 29 -0.87 -9.47 7.08
C ASN A 29 -0.69 -10.98 6.90
N ALA A 30 0.55 -11.49 6.88
CA ALA A 30 0.81 -12.92 6.75
C ALA A 30 0.15 -13.73 7.89
N LEU A 31 0.28 -13.25 9.13
CA LEU A 31 -0.24 -13.94 10.31
C LEU A 31 -1.77 -13.87 10.43
N LEU A 32 -2.34 -12.67 10.26
CA LEU A 32 -3.76 -12.41 10.52
C LEU A 32 -4.66 -12.80 9.36
N LEU A 33 -4.15 -12.72 8.12
CA LEU A 33 -4.90 -13.05 6.92
C LEU A 33 -4.65 -14.49 6.46
N GLY A 34 -3.61 -15.15 6.97
CA GLY A 34 -3.25 -16.51 6.56
C GLY A 34 -2.91 -16.57 5.07
N ILE A 35 -2.18 -15.57 4.57
CA ILE A 35 -1.74 -15.46 3.18
C ILE A 35 -0.23 -15.63 3.10
N TRP A 36 0.27 -16.21 2.00
CA TRP A 36 1.70 -16.49 1.84
C TRP A 36 2.28 -15.97 0.52
N GLY A 37 3.54 -15.51 0.58
CA GLY A 37 4.38 -15.21 -0.57
C GLY A 37 3.68 -14.36 -1.63
N LYS A 38 3.34 -14.98 -2.77
CA LYS A 38 2.72 -14.30 -3.90
C LYS A 38 1.30 -13.77 -3.63
N GLU A 39 0.60 -14.29 -2.63
CA GLU A 39 -0.73 -13.76 -2.27
C GLU A 39 -0.68 -12.34 -1.71
N HIS A 40 0.49 -11.88 -1.23
CA HIS A 40 0.66 -10.50 -0.78
C HIS A 40 0.57 -9.50 -1.94
N SER A 41 1.04 -9.86 -3.14
CA SER A 41 1.12 -8.94 -4.28
C SER A 41 -0.24 -8.59 -4.89
N VAL A 42 -1.32 -9.24 -4.45
CA VAL A 42 -2.68 -8.96 -4.95
C VAL A 42 -3.53 -8.19 -3.95
N LEU A 43 -2.98 -7.89 -2.76
CA LEU A 43 -3.67 -7.07 -1.78
C LEU A 43 -3.75 -5.63 -2.29
N LEU A 44 -4.96 -5.05 -2.30
CA LEU A 44 -5.15 -3.63 -2.51
C LEU A 44 -5.51 -2.94 -1.19
N LEU A 45 -5.13 -1.67 -1.05
CA LEU A 45 -5.50 -0.89 0.14
C LEU A 45 -7.03 -0.81 0.31
N GLU A 46 -7.76 -0.67 -0.80
CA GLU A 46 -9.21 -0.57 -0.77
C GLU A 46 -9.91 -1.80 -0.20
N ASP A 47 -9.25 -2.96 -0.18
CA ASP A 47 -9.81 -4.20 0.35
C ASP A 47 -9.81 -4.22 1.90
N PHE A 48 -9.11 -3.28 2.54
CA PHE A 48 -9.07 -3.09 3.99
C PHE A 48 -10.08 -2.03 4.40
N LYS A 49 -11.25 -2.46 4.87
CA LYS A 49 -12.32 -1.57 5.34
C LYS A 49 -12.29 -1.42 6.85
N LYS A 50 -11.99 -0.21 7.33
CA LYS A 50 -12.05 0.14 8.76
C LYS A 50 -13.50 -0.04 9.27
N ARG A 51 -13.64 -0.65 10.44
CA ARG A 51 -14.91 -0.87 11.14
C ARG A 51 -15.11 0.17 12.24
N GLU A 52 -16.35 0.32 12.71
CA GLU A 52 -16.71 1.23 13.81
C GLU A 52 -16.00 0.89 15.14
N ASP A 53 -15.72 -0.39 15.37
CA ASP A 53 -14.97 -0.85 16.54
C ASP A 53 -13.45 -0.66 16.43
N GLY A 54 -12.98 0.01 15.37
CA GLY A 54 -11.56 0.29 15.12
C GLY A 54 -10.79 -0.85 14.45
N GLY A 55 -11.37 -2.05 14.34
CA GLY A 55 -10.79 -3.16 13.59
C GLY A 55 -10.90 -3.02 12.07
N PHE A 56 -10.48 -4.05 11.33
CA PHE A 56 -10.63 -4.09 9.87
C PHE A 56 -11.45 -5.29 9.41
N THR A 57 -12.27 -5.07 8.39
CA THR A 57 -12.76 -6.12 7.51
C THR A 57 -11.87 -6.15 6.27
N VAL A 58 -11.24 -7.29 5.99
CA VAL A 58 -10.36 -7.46 4.84
C VAL A 58 -11.01 -8.41 3.84
N TYR A 59 -11.07 -8.00 2.57
CA TYR A 59 -11.61 -8.80 1.47
C TYR A 59 -10.48 -9.41 0.65
N ILE A 60 -10.37 -10.74 0.65
CA ILE A 60 -9.31 -11.45 -0.08
C ILE A 60 -9.92 -12.14 -1.29
N TYR A 61 -9.50 -11.71 -2.47
CA TYR A 61 -9.96 -12.26 -3.74
C TYR A 61 -9.01 -13.36 -4.20
N ARG A 62 -9.33 -14.61 -3.86
CA ARG A 62 -8.60 -15.78 -4.36
C ARG A 62 -9.22 -16.25 -5.68
N SER A 63 -8.43 -16.37 -6.74
CA SER A 63 -8.86 -17.10 -7.92
C SER A 63 -9.01 -18.58 -7.54
N LYS A 64 -10.22 -19.13 -7.62
CA LYS A 64 -10.56 -20.52 -7.24
C LYS A 64 -9.79 -21.60 -8.01
N THR A 65 -9.08 -21.24 -9.07
CA THR A 65 -8.36 -22.16 -9.95
C THR A 65 -7.23 -21.41 -10.65
N ASN A 66 -6.07 -22.04 -10.79
CA ASN A 66 -4.95 -21.60 -11.64
C ASN A 66 -5.29 -21.54 -13.15
N GLN A 67 -6.57 -21.42 -13.50
CA GLN A 67 -7.03 -21.21 -14.86
C GLN A 67 -7.14 -19.70 -15.07
N ARG A 68 -6.18 -19.16 -15.82
CA ARG A 68 -6.11 -17.77 -16.28
C ARG A 68 -7.32 -17.43 -17.19
N GLY A 69 -8.50 -17.34 -16.61
CA GLY A 69 -9.75 -16.98 -17.28
C GLY A 69 -10.22 -15.60 -16.87
N ALA A 70 -10.24 -14.68 -17.83
CA ALA A 70 -10.85 -13.34 -17.81
C ALA A 70 -10.33 -12.35 -16.75
N PHE A 71 -9.45 -11.44 -17.19
CA PHE A 71 -9.28 -10.13 -16.56
C PHE A 71 -10.65 -9.42 -16.49
N GLY A 72 -11.08 -9.03 -15.29
CA GLY A 72 -12.14 -8.02 -15.14
C GLY A 72 -13.15 -8.22 -14.02
N SER A 73 -13.36 -9.45 -13.51
CA SER A 73 -14.28 -9.67 -12.39
C SER A 73 -13.53 -10.17 -11.17
N ARG A 74 -13.38 -9.32 -10.15
CA ARG A 74 -13.05 -9.75 -8.81
C ARG A 74 -14.06 -10.83 -8.40
N GLY A 75 -13.60 -12.07 -8.28
CA GLY A 75 -14.46 -13.21 -7.98
C GLY A 75 -15.08 -13.12 -6.58
N LYS A 76 -15.56 -14.26 -6.06
CA LYS A 76 -16.03 -14.30 -4.66
C LYS A 76 -14.85 -14.02 -3.71
N ALA A 77 -14.98 -13.01 -2.86
CA ALA A 77 -14.01 -12.71 -1.80
C ALA A 77 -14.23 -13.59 -0.57
N ASP A 78 -13.13 -14.00 0.04
CA ASP A 78 -13.10 -14.42 1.44
C ASP A 78 -13.07 -13.17 2.32
N LYS A 79 -13.89 -13.15 3.38
CA LYS A 79 -13.95 -12.05 4.33
C LYS A 79 -13.21 -12.44 5.60
N ILE A 80 -12.11 -11.74 5.91
CA ILE A 80 -11.33 -11.94 7.13
C ILE A 80 -11.50 -10.73 8.05
N LEU A 81 -11.61 -10.98 9.35
CA LEU A 81 -11.74 -9.95 10.36
C LEU A 81 -10.41 -9.79 11.10
N ILE A 82 -9.81 -8.61 11.02
CA ILE A 82 -8.74 -8.21 11.93
C ILE A 82 -9.43 -7.60 13.16
N PRO A 83 -9.36 -8.24 14.34
CA PRO A 83 -9.98 -7.70 15.54
C PRO A 83 -9.28 -6.41 15.96
N TYR A 84 -9.99 -5.56 16.70
CA TYR A 84 -9.37 -4.41 17.34
C TYR A 84 -8.37 -4.88 18.39
N ASN A 85 -7.10 -4.58 18.13
CA ASN A 85 -6.00 -4.67 19.07
C ASN A 85 -5.21 -3.38 18.92
N GLU A 86 -5.08 -2.61 19.99
CA GLU A 86 -4.55 -1.25 19.95
C GLU A 86 -3.18 -1.18 19.27
N GLU A 87 -2.24 -2.04 19.65
CA GLU A 87 -0.89 -2.07 19.09
C GLU A 87 -0.91 -2.36 17.59
N ILE A 88 -1.63 -3.41 17.18
CA ILE A 88 -1.73 -3.80 15.77
C ILE A 88 -2.36 -2.68 14.95
N ILE A 89 -3.49 -2.13 15.43
CA ILE A 89 -4.26 -1.12 14.71
C ILE A 89 -3.48 0.19 14.59
N GLN A 90 -2.74 0.61 15.62
CA GLN A 90 -1.88 1.78 15.54
C GLN A 90 -0.83 1.65 14.44
N HIS A 91 -0.25 0.46 14.23
CA HIS A 91 0.67 0.24 13.12
C HIS A 91 -0.01 0.34 11.75
N TYR A 92 -1.19 -0.24 11.58
CA TYR A 92 -1.94 -0.09 10.33
C TYR A 92 -2.29 1.37 10.05
N ASP A 93 -2.81 2.09 11.04
CA ASP A 93 -3.19 3.49 10.89
C ASP A 93 -1.95 4.37 10.59
N LYS A 94 -0.81 4.10 11.25
CA LYS A 94 0.48 4.75 10.94
C LYS A 94 0.91 4.47 9.49
N TYR A 95 0.85 3.22 9.05
CA TYR A 95 1.23 2.84 7.69
C TYR A 95 0.36 3.52 6.63
N ILE A 96 -0.96 3.47 6.81
CA ILE A 96 -1.93 4.05 5.88
C ILE A 96 -1.83 5.58 5.84
N SER A 97 -1.60 6.23 6.99
CA SER A 97 -1.45 7.70 7.05
C SER A 97 -0.15 8.22 6.43
N LEU A 98 0.92 7.42 6.44
CA LEU A 98 2.18 7.75 5.77
C LEU A 98 2.12 7.56 4.25
N ARG A 99 1.06 6.94 3.74
CA ARG A 99 0.90 6.64 2.32
C ARG A 99 0.61 7.93 1.52
N PRO A 100 1.35 8.21 0.43
CA PRO A 100 1.05 9.34 -0.45
C PRO A 100 -0.36 9.25 -1.04
N LYS A 101 -1.01 10.40 -1.27
CA LYS A 101 -2.37 10.46 -1.82
C LYS A 101 -2.48 9.87 -3.23
N ASP A 102 -1.42 10.02 -4.03
CA ASP A 102 -1.34 9.57 -5.41
C ASP A 102 -0.59 8.23 -5.55
N ALA A 103 -0.42 7.49 -4.45
CA ALA A 103 0.25 6.20 -4.47
C ALA A 103 -0.58 5.13 -5.22
N ASP A 104 0.13 4.12 -5.76
CA ASP A 104 -0.47 2.96 -6.41
C ASP A 104 -1.58 2.33 -5.54
N PRO A 105 -2.67 1.76 -6.09
CA PRO A 105 -3.68 1.04 -5.30
C PRO A 105 -3.16 -0.19 -4.54
N GLU A 106 -2.03 -0.79 -4.92
CA GLU A 106 -1.41 -1.95 -4.26
C GLU A 106 -1.08 -1.70 -2.80
N PHE A 107 -1.47 -2.62 -1.92
CA PHE A 107 -1.36 -2.42 -0.48
C PHE A 107 0.07 -2.09 -0.03
N TYR A 108 1.07 -2.79 -0.57
CA TYR A 108 2.48 -2.58 -0.28
C TYR A 108 3.07 -1.55 -1.24
N LEU A 109 3.64 -0.48 -0.70
CA LEU A 109 4.44 0.44 -1.51
C LEU A 109 5.89 -0.02 -1.55
N GLN A 110 6.49 0.06 -2.72
CA GLN A 110 7.92 -0.10 -2.87
C GLN A 110 8.62 1.18 -2.41
N GLU A 111 9.73 1.04 -1.68
CA GLU A 111 10.59 2.19 -1.41
C GLU A 111 11.19 2.66 -2.73
N MET A 112 11.05 3.93 -3.06
CA MET A 112 11.85 4.50 -4.15
C MET A 112 13.30 4.43 -3.70
N GLY A 113 14.14 3.70 -4.44
CA GLY A 113 15.58 3.83 -4.28
C GLY A 113 15.98 5.29 -4.52
N GLU A 114 17.07 5.73 -3.89
CA GLU A 114 17.55 7.12 -4.01
C GLU A 114 17.69 7.57 -5.49
N GLU A 115 18.03 6.65 -6.40
CA GLU A 115 18.13 6.92 -7.85
C GLU A 115 16.78 7.13 -8.58
N ASP A 116 15.69 6.54 -8.07
CA ASP A 116 14.38 6.61 -8.72
C ASP A 116 13.63 7.88 -8.30
N GLY A 117 13.83 8.31 -7.05
CA GLY A 117 13.25 9.55 -6.52
C GLY A 117 13.76 10.80 -7.24
N GLU A 118 15.04 10.86 -7.61
CA GLU A 118 15.61 12.00 -8.35
C GLU A 118 15.05 12.09 -9.77
N LYS A 119 14.89 10.95 -10.46
CA LYS A 119 14.36 10.91 -11.83
C LYS A 119 12.89 11.32 -11.89
N ASP A 120 12.09 10.86 -10.93
CA ASP A 120 10.68 11.25 -10.86
C ASP A 120 10.51 12.72 -10.46
N GLN A 121 11.38 13.26 -9.59
CA GLN A 121 11.41 14.70 -9.32
C GLN A 121 11.82 15.52 -10.56
N LEU A 122 12.83 15.08 -11.30
CA LEU A 122 13.24 15.72 -12.55
C LEU A 122 12.08 15.74 -13.55
N ARG A 123 11.39 14.60 -13.71
CA ARG A 123 10.26 14.46 -14.63
C ARG A 123 9.06 15.33 -14.21
N MET A 124 8.80 15.46 -12.90
CA MET A 124 7.78 16.39 -12.39
C MET A 124 8.16 17.86 -12.66
N MET A 125 9.44 18.23 -12.49
CA MET A 125 9.93 19.57 -12.80
C MET A 125 9.87 19.89 -14.31
N GLU A 126 10.23 18.93 -15.17
CA GLU A 126 10.14 19.09 -16.64
C GLU A 126 8.69 19.29 -17.09
N ASN A 127 7.75 18.46 -16.58
CA ASN A 127 6.33 18.61 -16.88
C ASN A 127 5.77 19.96 -16.39
N LEU A 128 6.27 20.49 -15.27
CA LEU A 128 5.87 21.81 -14.77
C LEU A 128 6.44 22.93 -15.65
N ALA A 129 7.69 22.80 -16.10
CA ALA A 129 8.35 23.76 -16.98
C ALA A 129 7.67 23.84 -18.35
N GLU A 130 7.30 22.70 -18.96
CA GLU A 130 6.54 22.67 -20.22
C GLU A 130 5.15 23.31 -20.08
N LYS A 131 4.52 23.16 -18.91
CA LYS A 131 3.22 23.76 -18.62
C LYS A 131 3.29 25.28 -18.46
N ILE A 132 4.43 25.79 -18.00
CA ILE A 132 4.70 27.23 -17.88
C ILE A 132 5.06 27.83 -19.25
N THR A 133 5.88 27.15 -20.05
CA THR A 133 6.31 27.65 -21.37
C THR A 133 5.28 27.45 -22.48
N GLY A 134 4.34 26.51 -22.33
CA GLY A 134 3.27 26.25 -23.29
C GLY A 134 2.13 27.27 -23.31
N ASN A 135 2.12 28.27 -22.41
CA ASN A 135 1.01 29.22 -22.25
C ASN A 135 1.19 30.55 -23.00
N ASP A 136 2.37 30.81 -23.59
CA ASP A 136 2.69 32.12 -24.21
C ASP A 136 2.40 32.22 -25.71
N ASN A 137 1.95 31.15 -26.38
CA ASN A 137 1.76 31.12 -27.83
C ASN A 137 0.31 31.28 -28.33
N LYS A 138 -0.62 31.82 -27.52
CA LYS A 138 -2.03 32.00 -27.93
C LYS A 138 -2.59 33.42 -27.88
N GLU A 139 -1.76 34.46 -27.85
CA GLU A 139 -2.26 35.85 -27.85
C GLU A 139 -1.74 36.79 -28.97
N VAL A 140 -1.17 36.27 -30.07
CA VAL A 140 -0.62 37.14 -31.15
C VAL A 140 -1.23 36.88 -32.54
N GLU A 141 -2.44 36.35 -32.65
CA GLU A 141 -3.11 36.24 -33.97
C GLU A 141 -4.60 36.62 -33.92
N ARG A 142 -4.89 37.83 -33.44
CA ARG A 142 -6.15 38.53 -33.74
C ARG A 142 -5.93 40.04 -33.83
N ARG A 143 -5.44 40.53 -34.97
CA ARG A 143 -5.72 41.88 -35.48
C ARG A 143 -5.77 41.87 -36.98
#